data_AF-A0A1T4YIB9-F1
#
_entry.id   AF-A0A1T4YIB9-F1
#
_cell.length_a   1.000
_cell.length_b   1.000
_cell.length_c   1.000
_cell.angle_alpha   90.00
_cell.angle_beta   90.00
_cell.angle_gamma   90.00
#
_symmetry.space_group_name_H-M   'P 1'
#
loop_
_entity.id
_entity.type
_entity.pdbx_description
1 polymer ?
#
loop_
_entity_poly.entity_id
_entity_poly.type
_entity_poly.pdbx_seq_one_letter_code
_entity_poly.pdbx_strand_id
1 'polypeptide(L)'
;AAMIDHARLVHPECVFPGCTVPSEQADMDHTEDHAFGGDTVPENLAPLSADHHRVKHHTRWQFVQNGDDTLTATSPAGHAYTIRPEGRTRPAPQALMKAAAAVAATTMEEDLADCPF
;
A
#
# COMPACT_ATOMS: atom_id res chain seq x y z
N ALA A 1 11.01 3.21 1.33
CA ALA A 1 10.53 3.63 2.66
C ALA A 1 9.07 4.04 2.58
N ALA A 2 8.74 5.19 1.98
CA ALA A 2 7.36 5.69 1.88
C ALA A 2 6.30 4.69 1.38
N MET A 3 6.60 3.88 0.36
CA MET A 3 5.65 2.88 -0.18
C MET A 3 5.40 1.71 0.79
N ILE A 4 6.44 1.27 1.50
CA ILE A 4 6.34 0.22 2.52
C ILE A 4 5.57 0.75 3.73
N ASP A 5 5.84 1.99 4.12
CA ASP A 5 5.14 2.65 5.22
C ASP A 5 3.65 2.82 4.90
N HIS A 6 3.30 3.17 3.65
CA HIS A 6 1.91 3.19 3.18
C HIS A 6 1.24 1.83 3.35
N ALA A 7 1.81 0.76 2.78
CA ALA A 7 1.23 -0.59 2.85
C ALA A 7 1.00 -1.06 4.30
N ARG A 8 1.94 -0.76 5.21
CA ARG A 8 1.80 -1.08 6.66
C ARG A 8 0.76 -0.22 7.36
N LEU A 9 0.66 1.05 7.01
CA LEU A 9 -0.33 1.97 7.60
C LEU A 9 -1.74 1.69 7.12
N VAL A 10 -1.91 1.14 5.92
CA VAL A 10 -3.19 0.74 5.34
C VAL A 10 -3.61 -0.64 5.88
N HIS A 11 -2.68 -1.59 5.88
CA HIS A 11 -2.88 -2.94 6.38
C HIS A 11 -1.91 -3.22 7.54
N PRO A 12 -2.36 -3.06 8.81
CA PRO A 12 -1.49 -3.24 9.98
C PRO A 12 -1.16 -4.71 10.26
N GLU A 13 -1.87 -5.63 9.63
CA GLU A 13 -1.68 -7.07 9.73
C GLU A 13 -1.52 -7.67 8.33
N CYS A 14 -1.04 -8.91 8.27
CA CYS A 14 -0.96 -9.71 7.06
C CYS A 14 -2.32 -9.77 6.35
N VAL A 15 -2.34 -9.50 5.03
CA VAL A 15 -3.59 -9.47 4.24
C VAL A 15 -4.20 -10.84 3.95
N PHE A 16 -3.55 -11.93 4.40
CA PHE A 16 -4.13 -13.26 4.24
C PHE A 16 -5.38 -13.39 5.15
N PRO A 17 -6.53 -13.91 4.63
CA PRO A 17 -7.78 -13.96 5.40
C PRO A 17 -7.63 -14.61 6.78
N GLY A 18 -7.89 -13.83 7.84
CA GLY A 18 -7.84 -14.29 9.23
C GLY A 18 -6.46 -14.36 9.87
N CYS A 19 -5.41 -13.90 9.19
CA CYS A 19 -4.07 -13.78 9.78
C CYS A 19 -3.97 -12.51 10.65
N THR A 20 -3.29 -12.63 11.78
CA THR A 20 -3.07 -11.52 12.73
C THR A 20 -1.59 -11.18 12.92
N VAL A 21 -0.72 -11.68 12.02
CA VAL A 21 0.70 -11.35 12.06
C VAL A 21 0.87 -9.86 11.72
N PRO A 22 1.55 -9.07 12.58
CA PRO A 22 1.76 -7.64 12.32
C PRO A 22 2.52 -7.38 11.02
N SER A 23 2.16 -6.32 10.29
CA SER A 23 2.77 -5.97 9.01
C SER A 23 4.24 -5.54 9.13
N GLU A 24 4.71 -5.20 10.34
CA GLU A 24 6.12 -4.96 10.64
C GLU A 24 6.96 -6.23 10.62
N GLN A 25 6.34 -7.39 10.84
CA GLN A 25 6.98 -8.72 10.79
C GLN A 25 6.71 -9.44 9.47
N ALA A 26 5.86 -8.87 8.62
CA ALA A 26 5.51 -9.40 7.31
C ALA A 26 6.50 -8.95 6.23
N ASP A 27 6.63 -9.77 5.19
CA ASP A 27 7.29 -9.37 3.95
C ASP A 27 6.37 -8.42 3.18
N MET A 28 6.96 -7.49 2.42
CA MET A 28 6.22 -6.69 1.45
C MET A 28 6.19 -7.44 0.13
N ASP A 29 5.06 -8.06 -0.16
CA ASP A 29 4.87 -8.92 -1.31
C ASP A 29 4.20 -8.15 -2.45
N HIS A 30 4.60 -8.45 -3.69
CA HIS A 30 3.97 -7.88 -4.87
C HIS A 30 2.68 -8.64 -5.21
N THR A 31 1.51 -7.99 -5.27
CA THR A 31 0.27 -8.70 -5.62
C THR A 31 0.28 -9.26 -7.04
N GLU A 32 0.86 -8.52 -7.98
CA GLU A 32 1.35 -8.99 -9.28
C GLU A 32 2.85 -9.23 -9.18
N ASP A 33 3.28 -10.48 -9.31
CA ASP A 33 4.68 -10.84 -9.07
C ASP A 33 5.63 -10.04 -9.98
N HIS A 34 6.69 -9.50 -9.38
CA HIS A 34 7.73 -8.76 -10.10
C HIS A 34 8.36 -9.58 -11.25
N ALA A 35 8.42 -10.91 -11.12
CA ALA A 35 8.92 -11.81 -12.17
C ALA A 35 8.07 -11.78 -13.46
N PHE A 36 6.81 -11.36 -13.37
CA PHE A 36 5.89 -11.22 -14.50
C PHE A 36 5.69 -9.76 -14.94
N GLY A 37 6.48 -8.82 -14.41
CA GLY A 37 6.43 -7.40 -14.77
C GLY A 37 5.71 -6.51 -13.76
N GLY A 38 5.35 -7.03 -12.58
CA GLY A 38 4.75 -6.21 -11.54
C GLY A 38 5.68 -5.12 -11.02
N ASP A 39 5.21 -3.87 -11.05
CA ASP A 39 5.98 -2.72 -10.60
C ASP A 39 6.09 -2.67 -9.06
N THR A 40 7.16 -2.06 -8.56
CA THR A 40 7.31 -1.79 -7.13
C THR A 40 6.67 -0.44 -6.79
N VAL A 41 5.35 -0.44 -6.67
CA VAL A 41 4.51 0.73 -6.37
C VAL A 41 3.57 0.43 -5.19
N PRO A 42 3.07 1.45 -4.46
CA PRO A 42 2.14 1.23 -3.34
C PRO A 42 0.95 0.35 -3.70
N GLU A 43 0.40 0.54 -4.90
CA GLU A 43 -0.78 -0.16 -5.42
C GLU A 43 -0.49 -1.61 -5.81
N ASN A 44 0.76 -2.07 -5.73
CA ASN A 44 1.14 -3.46 -5.98
C ASN A 44 1.82 -4.11 -4.77
N LEU A 45 1.97 -3.42 -3.63
CA LEU A 45 2.60 -3.99 -2.43
C LEU A 45 1.57 -4.30 -1.35
N ALA A 46 1.67 -5.47 -0.73
CA ALA A 46 0.84 -5.85 0.41
C ALA A 46 1.65 -6.63 1.46
N PRO A 47 1.37 -6.46 2.76
CA PRO A 47 2.03 -7.24 3.80
C PRO A 47 1.55 -8.69 3.79
N LEU A 48 2.48 -9.62 3.59
CA LEU A 48 2.26 -11.06 3.72
C LEU A 48 3.30 -11.67 4.66
N SER A 49 2.84 -12.33 5.72
CA SER A 49 3.74 -13.11 6.59
C SER A 49 4.50 -14.15 5.76
N ALA A 50 5.74 -14.48 6.14
CA ALA A 50 6.57 -15.43 5.39
C ALA A 50 5.87 -16.75 5.04
N ASP A 51 5.05 -17.30 5.94
CA ASP A 51 4.28 -18.53 5.68
C ASP A 51 3.21 -18.33 4.60
N HIS A 52 2.44 -17.24 4.66
CA HIS A 52 1.42 -16.93 3.66
C HIS A 52 1.99 -16.44 2.33
N HIS A 53 3.14 -15.79 2.34
CA HIS A 53 3.89 -15.48 1.12
C HIS A 53 4.26 -16.78 0.37
N ARG A 54 4.75 -17.80 1.09
CA ARG A 54 4.98 -19.13 0.51
C ARG A 54 3.70 -19.78 0.00
N VAL A 55 2.59 -19.66 0.73
CA VAL A 55 1.29 -20.18 0.29
C VAL A 55 0.87 -19.53 -1.02
N LYS A 56 0.96 -18.20 -1.15
CA LYS A 56 0.66 -17.49 -2.41
C LYS A 56 1.52 -18.05 -3.55
N HIS A 57 2.84 -18.12 -3.36
CA HIS A 57 3.77 -18.53 -4.40
C HIS A 57 3.61 -19.99 -4.85
N HIS A 58 3.30 -20.90 -3.93
CA HIS A 58 3.24 -22.34 -4.21
C HIS A 58 1.84 -22.89 -4.46
N THR A 59 0.81 -22.05 -4.42
CA THR A 59 -0.58 -22.49 -4.63
C THR A 59 -1.29 -21.58 -5.64
N ARG A 60 -2.62 -21.70 -5.74
CA ARG A 60 -3.46 -20.90 -6.63
C ARG A 60 -4.17 -19.75 -5.93
N TRP A 61 -3.70 -19.36 -4.74
CA TRP A 61 -4.19 -18.14 -4.11
C TRP A 61 -3.87 -16.94 -5.01
N GLN A 62 -4.85 -16.06 -5.19
CA GLN A 62 -4.71 -14.86 -5.99
C GLN A 62 -5.02 -13.64 -5.13
N PHE A 63 -4.26 -12.57 -5.33
CA PHE A 63 -4.42 -11.29 -4.63
C PHE A 63 -4.55 -10.20 -5.68
N VAL A 64 -5.59 -9.37 -5.56
CA VAL A 64 -5.87 -8.26 -6.48
C VAL A 64 -6.09 -7.00 -5.66
N GLN A 65 -5.32 -5.96 -5.93
CA GLN A 65 -5.52 -4.62 -5.38
C GLN A 65 -6.65 -3.94 -6.16
N ASN A 66 -7.66 -3.40 -5.47
CA ASN A 66 -8.84 -2.82 -6.11
C ASN A 66 -8.69 -1.31 -6.42
N GLY A 67 -7.57 -0.70 -6.03
CA GLY A 67 -7.25 0.72 -6.27
C GLY A 67 -7.80 1.72 -5.23
N ASP A 68 -8.54 1.24 -4.24
CA ASP A 68 -9.09 2.02 -3.12
C ASP A 68 -8.54 1.56 -1.76
N ASP A 69 -7.30 1.04 -1.75
CA ASP A 69 -6.65 0.39 -0.60
C ASP A 69 -7.40 -0.86 -0.08
N THR A 70 -8.41 -1.36 -0.82
CA THR A 70 -8.99 -2.67 -0.57
C THR A 70 -8.31 -3.73 -1.44
N LEU A 71 -8.22 -4.94 -0.89
CA LEU A 71 -7.62 -6.08 -1.55
C LEU A 71 -8.64 -7.22 -1.62
N THR A 72 -8.69 -7.89 -2.78
CA THR A 72 -9.46 -9.12 -2.96
C THR A 72 -8.51 -10.31 -2.99
N ALA A 73 -8.65 -11.21 -2.01
CA ALA A 73 -7.95 -12.48 -1.98
C ALA A 73 -8.90 -13.61 -2.41
N THR A 74 -8.49 -14.40 -3.40
CA THR A 74 -9.27 -15.54 -3.90
C THR A 74 -8.56 -16.84 -3.57
N SER A 75 -9.26 -17.71 -2.84
CA SER A 75 -8.76 -19.05 -2.49
C SER A 75 -8.73 -19.99 -3.71
N PRO A 76 -7.92 -21.06 -3.67
CA PRO A 76 -7.91 -22.10 -4.72
C PRO A 76 -9.28 -22.77 -4.94
N ALA A 77 -10.17 -22.73 -3.95
CA ALA A 77 -11.53 -23.25 -4.04
C ALA A 77 -12.53 -22.25 -4.66
N GLY A 78 -12.10 -21.03 -5.00
CA GLY A 78 -12.92 -20.00 -5.61
C GLY A 78 -13.64 -19.07 -4.63
N HIS A 79 -13.43 -19.20 -3.32
CA HIS A 79 -13.95 -18.22 -2.36
C HIS A 79 -13.16 -16.92 -2.42
N ALA A 80 -13.87 -15.79 -2.52
CA ALA A 80 -13.29 -14.46 -2.51
C ALA A 80 -13.48 -13.80 -1.14
N TYR A 81 -12.42 -13.14 -0.67
CA TYR A 81 -12.35 -12.42 0.59
C TYR A 81 -11.95 -10.98 0.31
N THR A 82 -12.77 -10.02 0.74
CA THR A 82 -12.42 -8.59 0.65
C THR A 82 -11.74 -8.17 1.95
N ILE A 83 -10.45 -7.87 1.86
CA ILE A 83 -9.68 -7.26 2.94
C ILE A 83 -9.79 -5.75 2.80
N ARG A 84 -10.28 -5.12 3.86
CA ARG A 84 -10.46 -3.66 3.93
C ARG A 84 -9.23 -3.04 4.59
N PRO A 85 -8.94 -1.77 4.31
CA PRO A 85 -7.93 -1.04 5.06
C PRO A 85 -8.42 -0.88 6.51
N GLU A 86 -7.77 -1.58 7.44
CA GLU A 86 -8.07 -1.50 8.87
C GLU A 86 -7.15 -0.52 9.59
N GLY A 87 -6.04 -0.19 8.93
CA GLY A 87 -5.10 0.79 9.40
C GLY A 87 -5.77 2.17 9.38
N ARG A 88 -5.88 2.76 10.57
CA ARG A 88 -6.40 4.12 10.72
C ARG A 88 -5.31 5.09 10.29
N THR A 89 -5.12 5.29 9.00
CA THR A 89 -4.63 6.59 8.52
C THR A 89 -5.68 7.61 8.93
N ARG A 90 -5.50 8.25 10.09
CA ARG A 90 -6.24 9.48 10.34
C ARG A 90 -5.88 10.41 9.18
N PRO A 91 -6.86 10.95 8.43
CA PRO A 91 -6.54 11.97 7.45
C PRO A 91 -5.74 13.05 8.17
N ALA A 92 -4.67 13.53 7.54
CA ALA A 92 -3.86 14.60 8.10
C ALA A 92 -4.82 15.72 8.54
N PRO A 93 -4.70 16.24 9.78
CA PRO A 93 -5.59 17.28 10.25
C PRO A 93 -5.60 18.41 9.22
N GLN A 94 -6.78 18.91 8.84
CA GLN A 94 -6.93 19.87 7.73
C GLN A 94 -5.99 21.07 7.84
N ALA A 95 -5.60 21.46 9.05
CA ALA A 95 -4.60 22.50 9.30
C ALA A 95 -3.23 22.18 8.66
N LEU A 96 -2.76 20.93 8.74
CA LEU A 96 -1.49 20.51 8.13
C LEU A 96 -1.59 20.46 6.60
N MET A 97 -2.73 20.01 6.05
CA MET A 97 -2.94 20.04 4.59
C MET A 97 -3.02 21.47 4.05
N LYS A 98 -3.68 22.38 4.78
CA LYS A 98 -3.71 23.81 4.43
C LYS A 98 -2.32 24.44 4.50
N ALA A 99 -1.53 24.11 5.53
CA ALA A 99 -0.17 24.60 5.67
C ALA A 99 0.74 24.09 4.54
N ALA A 100 0.66 22.80 4.19
CA ALA A 100 1.42 22.24 3.07
C ALA A 100 1.03 22.86 1.71
N ALA A 101 -0.27 23.06 1.46
CA ALA A 101 -0.75 23.72 0.25
C ALA A 101 -0.30 25.20 0.16
N ALA A 102 -0.27 25.91 1.29
CA ALA A 102 0.22 27.28 1.35
C ALA A 102 1.73 27.36 1.07
N VAL A 103 2.52 26.43 1.61
CA VAL A 103 3.97 26.34 1.33
C VAL A 103 4.23 26.07 -0.15
N ALA A 104 3.46 25.18 -0.79
CA ALA A 104 3.59 24.89 -2.22
C ALA A 104 3.20 26.09 -3.11
N ALA A 105 2.23 26.90 -2.68
CA ALA A 105 1.83 28.12 -3.39
C ALA A 105 2.93 29.21 -3.31
N THR A 106 3.58 29.37 -2.14
CA THR A 106 4.66 30.36 -1.97
C THR A 106 5.92 30.01 -2.77
N THR A 107 6.26 28.72 -2.94
CA THR A 107 7.44 28.32 -3.71
C THR A 107 7.35 28.61 -5.22
N MET A 108 6.14 28.79 -5.79
CA MET A 108 6.00 29.10 -7.22
C MET A 108 6.21 30.58 -7.57
N GLU A 109 6.13 31.48 -6.58
CA GLU A 109 6.31 32.93 -6.82
C GLU A 109 7.77 33.37 -6.65
N GLU A 110 8.57 32.68 -5.82
CA GLU A 110 10.00 33.00 -5.64
C GLU A 110 10.91 32.42 -6.75
N ASP A 111 10.59 31.26 -7.34
CA ASP A 111 11.39 30.65 -8.43
C ASP A 111 11.26 31.41 -9.78
N LEU A 112 10.22 32.24 -9.95
CA LEU A 112 10.05 33.09 -11.14
C LEU A 112 10.69 34.48 -10.96
N ALA A 113 11.04 34.86 -9.72
CA ALA A 113 11.59 36.18 -9.39
C ALA A 113 13.13 36.24 -9.44
N ASP A 114 13.83 35.10 -9.48
CA ASP A 114 15.30 35.00 -9.56
C ASP A 114 15.78 34.32 -10.86
N CYS A 115 15.06 34.52 -11.97
CA CYS A 115 15.52 34.17 -13.31
C CYS A 115 16.34 35.34 -13.90
N PRO A 116 17.68 35.22 -14.08
CA PRO A 116 18.51 36.29 -14.63
C PRO A 116 18.52 36.34 -16.17
N PHE A 117 17.43 35.97 -16.85
CA PHE A 117 17.31 36.03 -18.32
C PHE A 117 16.07 36.79 -18.78
#